data_AF-A0AA42T0F5-F1
#
_entry.id   AF-A0AA42T0F5-F1
#
_cell.length_a   1.000
_cell.length_b   1.000
_cell.length_c   1.000
_cell.angle_alpha   90.00
_cell.angle_beta   90.00
_cell.angle_gamma   90.00
#
_symmetry.space_group_name_H-M   'P 1'
#
loop_
_entity.id
_entity.type
_entity.pdbx_description
1 polymer ?
#
loop_
_entity_poly.entity_id
_entity_poly.type
_entity_poly.pdbx_seq_one_letter_code
_entity_poly.pdbx_strand_id
1 'polypeptide(L)' 'MNLLACDGQVTVTAGTPQCSGAWILVNAPEPFDPMQLDPSQLAVAFGVGFTLVTTTLLIGLGCKAVLDFIKGA' A
#
# COMPACT_ATOMS: atom_id res chain seq x y z
N MET A 1 -7.82 -10.03 17.29
CA MET A 1 -8.56 -9.48 18.45
C MET A 1 -10.04 -9.56 18.13
N ASN A 2 -10.91 -9.97 19.05
CA ASN A 2 -12.36 -10.02 18.76
C ASN A 2 -12.98 -8.65 19.03
N LEU A 3 -13.65 -8.08 18.02
CA LEU A 3 -14.43 -6.85 18.15
C LEU A 3 -15.92 -7.20 18.21
N LEU A 4 -16.66 -6.45 19.01
CA LEU A 4 -18.12 -6.45 18.95
C LEU A 4 -18.54 -5.53 17.79
N ALA A 5 -19.11 -6.11 16.74
CA ALA A 5 -19.74 -5.38 15.65
C ALA A 5 -21.26 -5.51 15.76
N CYS A 6 -21.98 -4.49 15.30
CA CYS A 6 -23.43 -4.52 15.21
C CYS A 6 -23.85 -4.97 13.81
N ASP A 7 -24.72 -5.98 13.73
CA ASP A 7 -25.42 -6.34 12.50
C ASP A 7 -26.61 -5.40 12.29
N GLY A 8 -26.32 -4.17 11.87
CA GLY A 8 -27.30 -3.10 11.71
C GLY A 8 -26.71 -1.71 11.97
N GLN A 9 -27.58 -0.73 12.19
CA GLN A 9 -27.18 0.61 12.61
C GLN A 9 -26.88 0.64 14.11
N VAL A 10 -25.74 1.23 14.47
CA VAL A 10 -25.38 1.60 15.84
C VAL A 10 -25.89 3.01 16.12
N THR A 11 -26.68 3.17 17.18
CA THR A 11 -27.11 4.48 17.69
C THR A 11 -26.62 4.65 19.12
N VAL A 12 -26.34 5.88 19.55
CA VAL A 12 -25.96 6.15 20.94
C VAL A 12 -27.15 6.77 21.65
N THR A 13 -27.69 6.06 22.64
CA THR A 13 -28.80 6.55 23.46
C THR A 13 -28.35 6.58 24.92
N ALA A 14 -28.51 7.74 25.57
CA ALA A 14 -28.08 7.97 26.95
C ALA A 14 -26.60 7.58 27.23
N GLY A 15 -25.72 7.75 26.24
CA GLY A 15 -24.30 7.42 26.35
C GLY A 15 -23.95 5.93 26.17
N THR A 16 -24.92 5.08 25.85
CA THR A 16 -24.70 3.65 25.57
C THR A 16 -24.90 3.33 24.08
N PRO A 17 -24.02 2.53 23.46
CA PRO A 17 -24.22 2.06 22.09
C PRO A 17 -25.34 1.03 22.06
N GLN A 18 -26.38 1.31 21.29
CA GLN A 18 -27.49 0.42 20.99
C GLN A 18 -27.33 -0.08 19.55
N CYS A 19 -27.51 -1.39 19.35
CA CYS A 19 -27.53 -1.99 18.03
C CYS A 19 -28.99 -2.23 17.63
N SER A 20 -29.37 -1.83 16.41
CA SER A 20 -30.72 -2.11 15.87
C SER A 20 -30.95 -3.60 15.57
N GLY A 21 -29.88 -4.37 15.40
CA GLY A 21 -29.89 -5.82 15.24
C GLY A 21 -29.11 -6.54 16.34
N ALA A 22 -28.40 -7.61 15.98
CA ALA A 22 -27.61 -8.41 16.93
C ALA A 22 -26.16 -7.90 17.05
N TRP A 23 -25.59 -8.00 18.25
CA TRP A 23 -24.16 -7.86 18.45
C TRP A 23 -23.46 -9.17 18.06
N ILE A 24 -22.53 -9.08 17.12
CA ILE A 24 -21.74 -10.21 16.65
C ILE A 24 -20.27 -10.01 17.02
N LEU A 25 -19.60 -11.10 17.40
CA LEU A 25 -18.14 -11.09 17.55
C LEU A 25 -17.52 -11.28 16.17
N VAL A 26 -16.76 -10.28 15.73
CA VAL A 26 -15.99 -10.35 14.50
C VAL A 26 -14.52 -10.46 14.89
N ASN A 27 -13.83 -11.45 14.32
CA ASN A 27 -12.40 -11.51 14.44
C ASN A 27 -11.80 -10.37 13.61
N ALA A 28 -11.36 -9.31 14.27
CA ALA A 28 -10.69 -8.24 13.58
C ALA A 28 -9.22 -8.60 13.38
N PRO A 29 -8.72 -8.39 12.15
CA PRO A 29 -7.29 -8.38 11.90
C PRO A 29 -6.63 -7.39 12.86
N GLU A 30 -5.44 -7.73 13.33
CA GLU A 30 -4.64 -6.81 14.11
C GLU A 30 -4.37 -5.54 13.28
N PRO A 31 -4.50 -4.33 13.88
CA PRO A 31 -4.16 -3.10 13.18
C PRO A 31 -2.72 -3.18 12.69
N PHE A 32 -2.50 -2.72 11.45
CA PHE A 32 -1.18 -2.65 10.89
C PHE A 32 -0.29 -1.71 11.69
N ASP A 33 0.85 -2.20 12.20
CA ASP A 33 1.83 -1.41 12.93
C ASP A 33 3.00 -1.01 12.00
N PRO A 34 3.15 0.29 11.68
CA PRO A 34 4.24 0.79 10.85
C PRO A 34 5.65 0.52 11.41
N MET A 35 5.76 0.29 12.72
CA MET A 35 7.04 0.03 13.37
C MET A 35 7.56 -1.40 13.12
N GLN A 36 6.69 -2.30 12.65
CA GLN A 36 7.05 -3.69 12.35
C GLN A 36 7.54 -3.88 10.92
N LEU A 37 7.51 -2.85 10.06
CA LEU A 37 8.05 -2.98 8.71
C LEU A 37 9.57 -2.96 8.76
N ASP A 38 10.19 -3.93 8.11
CA ASP A 38 11.62 -3.98 7.87
C ASP A 38 12.02 -2.93 6.81
N PRO A 39 12.79 -1.88 7.18
CA PRO A 39 13.19 -0.83 6.25
C PRO A 39 14.00 -1.37 5.05
N SER A 40 14.72 -2.48 5.25
CA SER A 40 15.52 -3.09 4.18
C SER A 40 14.63 -3.70 3.10
N GLN A 41 13.54 -4.35 3.48
CA GLN A 41 12.57 -4.93 2.54
C GLN A 41 11.82 -3.85 1.77
N LEU A 42 11.50 -2.72 2.43
CA LEU A 42 10.91 -1.56 1.75
C LEU A 42 11.88 -0.97 0.73
N ALA A 43 13.14 -0.78 1.11
CA ALA A 43 14.16 -0.26 0.21
C ALA A 43 14.34 -1.14 -1.03
N VAL A 44 14.30 -2.48 -0.86
CA VAL A 44 14.35 -3.43 -1.98
C VAL A 44 13.12 -3.27 -2.88
N ALA A 45 11.91 -3.26 -2.31
CA ALA A 45 10.68 -3.12 -3.09
C ALA A 45 10.64 -1.81 -3.90
N PHE A 46 11.02 -0.69 -3.28
CA PHE A 46 11.14 0.60 -3.97
C PHE A 46 12.26 0.60 -5.03
N GLY A 47 13.41 0.01 -4.72
CA GLY A 47 14.54 -0.09 -5.64
C GLY A 47 14.22 -0.90 -6.90
N VAL A 48 13.48 -2.00 -6.77
CA VAL A 48 13.03 -2.80 -7.92
C VAL A 48 12.13 -1.98 -8.86
N GLY A 49 11.19 -1.21 -8.30
CA GLY A 49 10.35 -0.32 -9.10
C GLY A 49 11.17 0.74 -9.84
N PHE A 50 12.10 1.39 -9.13
CA PHE A 50 12.92 2.46 -9.70
C PHE A 50 13.91 1.96 -10.77
N THR A 51 14.49 0.78 -10.58
CA THR A 51 15.42 0.18 -11.54
C THR A 51 14.73 -0.19 -12.85
N LEU A 52 13.48 -0.68 -12.81
CA LEU A 52 12.70 -0.97 -14.01
C LEU A 52 12.44 0.28 -14.86
N VAL A 53 12.08 1.39 -14.21
CA VAL A 53 11.88 2.68 -14.89
C VAL A 53 13.19 3.21 -15.46
N THR A 54 14.26 3.19 -14.65
CA THR A 54 15.57 3.72 -15.02
C THR A 54 16.19 2.96 -16.18
N THR A 55 16.13 1.62 -16.18
CA THR A 55 16.67 0.79 -17.26
C THR A 55 15.99 1.08 -18.59
N THR A 56 14.65 1.20 -18.60
CA THR A 56 13.89 1.54 -19.81
C THR A 56 14.28 2.91 -20.37
N LEU A 57 14.43 3.91 -19.50
CA LEU A 57 14.90 5.25 -19.89
C LEU A 57 16.32 5.23 -20.46
N LEU A 58 17.24 4.53 -19.80
CA LEU A 58 18.63 4.42 -20.24
C LEU A 58 18.75 3.73 -21.59
N ILE A 59 17.90 2.74 -21.90
CA ILE A 59 17.86 2.12 -23.23
C ILE A 59 17.47 3.16 -24.29
N GLY A 60 16.41 3.94 -24.05
CA GLY A 60 15.98 4.99 -24.97
C GLY A 60 17.04 6.07 -25.19
N LEU A 61 17.65 6.55 -24.11
CA LEU A 61 18.77 7.50 -24.15
C LEU A 61 19.99 6.92 -24.86
N GLY A 62 20.30 5.65 -24.62
CA GLY A 62 21.40 4.93 -25.27
C GLY A 62 21.16 4.80 -26.78
N CYS A 63 19.98 4.38 -27.21
CA CYS A 63 19.61 4.32 -28.62
C CYS A 63 19.70 5.70 -29.28
N LYS A 64 19.24 6.76 -28.61
CA LYS A 64 19.38 8.13 -29.09
C LYS A 64 20.85 8.53 -29.24
N ALA A 65 21.69 8.28 -28.24
CA ALA A 65 23.11 8.60 -28.28
C ALA A 65 23.83 7.88 -29.43
N VAL A 66 23.51 6.60 -29.65
CA VAL A 66 24.06 5.83 -30.78
C VAL A 66 23.61 6.41 -32.12
N LEU A 67 22.33 6.76 -32.27
CA LEU A 67 21.82 7.39 -33.49
C LEU A 67 22.44 8.77 -33.74
N ASP A 68 22.61 9.58 -32.69
CA ASP A 68 23.24 10.90 -32.80
C ASP A 68 24.73 10.77 -33.17
N PHE A 69 25.44 9.74 -32.66
CA PHE A 69 26.81 9.42 -33.07
C PHE A 69 26.89 8.99 -34.54
N ILE A 70 25.97 8.13 -35.01
CA ILE A 70 25.95 7.67 -36.41
C ILE A 70 25.58 8.79 -37.36
N LYS A 71 24.68 9.69 -36.96
CA LYS A 71 24.30 10.86 -37.76
C LYS A 71 25.39 11.92 -37.85
N GLY A 72 26.45 11.80 -37.03
CA GLY A 72 27.63 12.66 -37.09
C GLY A 72 27.46 14.03 -36.40
N ALA A 73 26.41 14.20 -35.59
CA ALA A 73 25.90 15.50 -35.12
C ALA A 73 25.46 16.45 -36.25
#